data_AF-A0A961NIU7-F1
#
_entry.id   AF-A0A961NIU7-F1
#
_cell.length_a   1.000
_cell.length_b   1.000
_cell.length_c   1.000
_cell.angle_alpha   90.00
_cell.angle_beta   90.00
_cell.angle_gamma   90.00
#
_symmetry.space_group_name_H-M   'P 1'
#
loop_
_entity.id
_entity.type
_entity.pdbx_description
1 polymer ?
#
loop_
_entity_poly.entity_id
_entity_poly.type
_entity_poly.pdbx_seq_one_letter_code
_entity_poly.pdbx_strand_id
1 'polypeptide(L)' 'VCDGNKLMAAGLPNIDTLGARGGNIHSDQEYMLIPSLLERARLVARILIGLAEGSIAWQITKPENA' A
#
# COMPACT_ATOMS: atom_id res chain seq x y z
N VAL A 1 15.11 -0.85 -6.04
CA VAL A 1 14.70 0.02 -4.91
C VAL A 1 13.38 0.67 -5.30
N CYS A 2 12.32 0.56 -4.47
CA CYS A 2 11.04 1.25 -4.68
C CYS A 2 10.92 2.47 -3.75
N ASP A 3 9.91 3.30 -3.98
CA ASP A 3 9.65 4.46 -3.11
C ASP A 3 9.22 4.05 -1.71
N GLY A 4 8.52 2.93 -1.53
CA GLY A 4 8.19 2.39 -0.20
C GLY A 4 9.44 2.16 0.67
N ASN A 5 10.52 1.65 0.08
CA ASN A 5 11.80 1.48 0.78
C ASN A 5 12.44 2.83 1.17
N LYS A 6 12.36 3.83 0.28
CA LYS A 6 12.89 5.17 0.55
C LYS A 6 12.10 5.86 1.66
N LEU A 7 10.77 5.74 1.63
CA LEU A 7 9.88 6.27 2.66
C LEU A 7 10.14 5.60 4.01
N MET A 8 10.34 4.27 4.04
CA MET A 8 10.71 3.56 5.26
C MET A 8 12.05 4.05 5.81
N ALA A 9 13.07 4.22 4.95
CA ALA A 9 14.37 4.76 5.37
C ALA A 9 14.27 6.20 5.91
N ALA A 10 13.27 6.98 5.49
CA ALA A 10 12.95 8.29 6.02
C ALA A 10 12.08 8.27 7.30
N GLY A 11 11.80 7.09 7.86
CA GLY A 11 10.98 6.92 9.06
C GLY A 11 9.48 7.10 8.81
N LEU A 12 9.03 7.00 7.56
CA LEU A 12 7.61 7.10 7.19
C LEU A 12 7.03 5.68 7.02
N PRO A 13 6.18 5.22 7.96
CA PRO A 13 5.53 3.93 7.81
C PRO A 13 4.60 3.97 6.61
N ASN A 14 4.74 2.98 5.74
CA ASN A 14 4.00 2.91 4.49
C ASN A 14 3.67 1.46 4.13
N ILE A 15 2.68 1.29 3.27
CA ILE A 15 2.29 0.01 2.68
C ILE A 15 2.33 0.21 1.17
N ASP A 16 3.18 -0.56 0.51
CA ASP A 16 3.38 -0.53 -0.95
C ASP A 16 2.53 -1.63 -1.63
N THR A 17 2.38 -1.57 -2.96
CA THR A 17 1.77 -2.61 -3.80
C THR A 17 0.26 -2.82 -3.56
N LEU A 18 -0.47 -1.77 -3.17
CA LEU A 18 -1.94 -1.78 -3.06
C LEU A 18 -2.68 -1.53 -4.40
N GLY A 19 -1.94 -1.42 -5.50
CA GLY A 19 -2.48 -1.19 -6.84
C GLY A 19 -3.17 -2.40 -7.47
N ALA A 20 -3.57 -2.24 -8.73
CA ALA A 20 -4.20 -3.30 -9.53
C ALA A 20 -3.33 -4.57 -9.58
N ARG A 21 -3.98 -5.73 -9.71
CA ARG A 21 -3.29 -6.99 -9.92
C ARG A 21 -2.92 -7.12 -11.40
N GLY A 22 -1.75 -7.67 -11.66
CA GLY A 22 -1.21 -7.81 -13.00
C GLY A 22 0.11 -8.56 -12.96
N GLY A 23 0.85 -8.52 -14.05
CA GLY A 23 2.15 -9.19 -14.16
C GLY A 23 2.97 -8.65 -15.31
N ASN A 24 4.20 -9.17 -15.39
CA ASN A 24 5.18 -8.82 -16.43
C ASN A 24 5.46 -7.31 -16.50
N ILE A 25 5.49 -6.65 -15.35
CA ILE A 25 5.82 -5.22 -15.27
C ILE A 25 7.20 -5.00 -15.91
N HIS A 26 7.32 -3.97 -16.75
CA HIS A 26 8.53 -3.69 -17.54
C HIS A 26 8.80 -4.66 -18.71
N SER A 27 7.77 -5.28 -19.29
CA SER A 27 7.89 -5.98 -20.57
C SER A 27 6.75 -5.66 -21.54
N ASP A 28 6.91 -6.10 -22.79
CA ASP A 28 5.86 -6.06 -23.82
C ASP A 28 4.66 -6.96 -23.51
N GLN A 29 4.82 -7.87 -22.55
CA GLN A 29 3.78 -8.78 -22.06
C GLN A 29 3.09 -8.25 -20.79
N GLU A 30 3.29 -6.97 -20.44
CA GLU A 30 2.67 -6.34 -19.27
C GLU A 30 1.14 -6.34 -19.37
N TYR A 31 0.48 -6.73 -18.28
CA TYR A 31 -0.98 -6.80 -18.25
C TYR A 31 -1.54 -6.49 -16.87
N MET A 32 -2.82 -6.10 -16.85
CA MET A 32 -3.60 -5.96 -15.62
C MET A 32 -4.87 -6.81 -15.68
N LEU A 33 -5.31 -7.28 -14.51
CA LEU A 33 -6.61 -7.92 -14.35
C LEU A 33 -7.65 -6.82 -14.08
N ILE A 34 -8.46 -6.47 -15.09
CA ILE A 34 -9.48 -5.40 -14.96
C ILE A 34 -10.39 -5.57 -13.72
N PRO A 35 -10.90 -6.77 -13.37
CA PRO A 35 -11.72 -6.95 -12.18
C PRO A 35 -11.02 -6.56 -10.86
N SER A 36 -9.68 -6.57 -10.83
CA SER A 36 -8.91 -6.21 -9.64
C SER A 36 -8.96 -4.72 -9.30
N LEU A 37 -9.32 -3.84 -10.25
CA LEU A 37 -9.43 -2.40 -9.97
C LEU A 37 -10.43 -2.12 -8.86
N LEU A 38 -11.63 -2.72 -8.97
CA LEU A 38 -12.69 -2.52 -8.00
C LEU A 38 -12.36 -3.20 -6.65
N GLU A 39 -11.75 -4.38 -6.69
CA GLU A 39 -11.26 -5.10 -5.51
C GLU A 39 -10.27 -4.23 -4.72
N ARG A 40 -9.25 -3.69 -5.42
CA ARG A 40 -8.17 -2.89 -4.82
C ARG A 40 -8.64 -1.52 -4.37
N ALA A 41 -9.49 -0.85 -5.15
CA ALA A 41 -10.09 0.42 -4.74
C ALA A 41 -10.91 0.29 -3.45
N ARG A 42 -11.72 -0.78 -3.33
CA ARG A 42 -12.48 -1.06 -2.11
C ARG A 42 -11.59 -1.36 -0.92
N LEU A 43 -10.52 -2.13 -1.13
CA LEU A 43 -9.53 -2.42 -0.09
C LEU A 43 -8.89 -1.14 0.43
N VAL A 44 -8.34 -0.30 -0.45
CA VAL A 44 -7.69 0.97 -0.07
C VAL A 44 -8.68 1.89 0.64
N ALA A 45 -9.89 2.04 0.09
CA ALA A 45 -10.93 2.87 0.70
C ALA A 45 -11.27 2.38 2.12
N ARG A 46 -11.41 1.06 2.32
CA ARG A 46 -11.69 0.49 3.65
C ARG A 46 -10.56 0.69 4.65
N ILE A 47 -9.31 0.62 4.20
CA ILE A 47 -8.16 0.92 5.08
C ILE A 47 -8.23 2.39 5.52
N LEU A 48 -8.42 3.33 4.58
CA LEU A 48 -8.49 4.75 4.90
C LEU A 48 -9.68 5.09 5.80
N ILE A 49 -10.86 4.55 5.51
CA ILE A 49 -12.06 4.72 6.34
C ILE A 49 -11.83 4.13 7.74
N GLY A 50 -11.31 2.91 7.84
CA GLY A 50 -11.08 2.26 9.12
C GLY A 50 -10.05 3.00 9.99
N LEU A 51 -9.03 3.62 9.36
CA LEU A 51 -8.10 4.52 10.04
C LEU A 51 -8.79 5.80 10.52
N ALA A 52 -9.63 6.42 9.68
CA ALA A 52 -10.37 7.63 10.04
C ALA A 52 -11.39 7.40 11.18
N GLU A 53 -12.01 6.22 11.21
CA GLU A 53 -12.96 5.81 12.25
C GLU A 53 -12.29 5.26 13.52
N GLY A 54 -10.98 5.01 13.48
CA GLY A 54 -10.24 4.37 14.58
C GLY A 54 -10.55 2.89 14.77
N SER A 55 -11.24 2.25 13.83
CA SER A 55 -11.51 0.80 13.84
C SER A 55 -10.29 -0.04 13.43
N ILE A 56 -9.33 0.58 12.73
CA ILE A 56 -8.00 0.05 12.48
C ILE A 56 -7.01 0.79 13.37
N ALA A 57 -6.36 0.08 14.29
CA ALA A 57 -5.31 0.65 15.11
C ALA A 57 -4.06 0.89 14.25
N TRP A 58 -3.63 2.15 14.16
CA TRP A 58 -2.31 2.49 13.62
C TRP A 58 -1.29 2.43 14.75
N GLN A 59 -0.63 1.27 14.90
CA GLN A 59 0.44 1.13 15.88
C GLN A 59 1.72 1.79 15.35
N ILE A 60 1.90 3.07 15.67
CA ILE A 60 3.23 3.67 15.63
C ILE A 60 3.91 3.25 16.93
N THR A 61 4.65 2.15 16.90
CA THR A 61 5.75 2.01 17.86
C THR A 61 6.70 3.17 17.58
N LYS A 62 6.73 4.16 18.47
CA LYS A 62 7.87 5.09 18.49
C LYS A 62 9.11 4.21 18.58
N PRO A 63 10.11 4.35 17.70
CA PRO A 63 11.37 3.67 17.93
C PRO A 63 11.87 4.16 19.28
N GLU A 64 11.93 3.25 20.24
CA GLU A 64 12.58 3.49 21.50
C GLU A 64 14.07 3.66 21.15
N ASN A 65 14.54 4.92 21.17
CA ASN A 65 15.93 5.34 20.90
C ASN A 65 16.31 5.62 19.43
N ALA A 66 15.61 6.54 18.75
CA ALA A 66 16.18 7.27 17.60
C ALA A 66 16.70 8.64 18.04
#